data_AF-A0A968MRD7-F1
#
_entry.id   AF-A0A968MRD7-F1
#
_cell.length_a   1.000
_cell.length_b   1.000
_cell.length_c   1.000
_cell.angle_alpha   90.00
_cell.angle_beta   90.00
_cell.angle_gamma   90.00
#
_symmetry.space_group_name_H-M   'P 1'
#
loop_
_entity.id
_entity.type
_entity.pdbx_description
1 polymer ?
#
loop_
_entity_poly.entity_id
_entity_poly.type
_entity_poly.pdbx_seq_one_letter_code
_entity_poly.pdbx_strand_id
1 'polypeptide(L)'
;MTGQYAGMDFFIEKLEDLKNEHSFLSLYQTIFVSNIKKMLGENQLEMVDNYIENHFDLIAKASLMNPAEKSETLFYVALSRFNLKDMKGAAKVLNELIHFHDLPNRHMFRLIRLINLIVHFEMHNFVYLESGIRSLERDLKQSKRSFLTEQVILKMLRKYPLTLSKSSRKKLLELTFQELEQLKNNTYEMQLFHIFDFCKWLKEKI
;
A
#
# COMPACT_ATOMS: atom_id res chain seq x y z
N MET A 1 -52.35 15.86 12.57
CA MET A 1 -50.89 15.84 12.46
C MET A 1 -50.52 16.24 11.04
N THR A 2 -50.40 17.54 10.80
CA THR A 2 -50.07 18.12 9.50
C THR A 2 -48.55 18.26 9.40
N GLY A 3 -47.87 17.19 9.03
CA GLY A 3 -46.42 17.23 8.84
C GLY A 3 -46.11 17.60 7.40
N GLN A 4 -45.47 18.75 7.19
CA GLN A 4 -44.86 19.15 5.90
C GLN A 4 -43.63 18.28 5.61
N TYR A 5 -43.82 16.97 5.47
CA TYR A 5 -42.75 16.01 5.18
C TYR A 5 -42.28 16.12 3.72
N ALA A 6 -43.10 16.65 2.81
CA ALA A 6 -42.76 16.82 1.39
C ALA A 6 -41.55 17.76 1.15
N GLY A 7 -41.27 18.67 2.08
CA GLY A 7 -40.05 19.49 2.03
C GLY A 7 -38.83 18.79 2.63
N MET A 8 -39.02 17.75 3.45
CA MET A 8 -37.92 17.04 4.11
C MET A 8 -37.10 16.22 3.11
N ASP A 9 -37.73 15.62 2.09
CA ASP A 9 -37.02 14.88 1.06
C ASP A 9 -35.99 15.77 0.33
N PHE A 10 -36.35 17.02 0.02
CA PHE A 10 -35.42 18.01 -0.56
C PHE A 10 -34.25 18.37 0.37
N PHE A 11 -34.50 18.51 1.67
CA PHE A 11 -33.42 18.79 2.63
C PHE A 11 -32.55 17.56 2.89
N ILE A 12 -33.13 16.35 2.90
CA ILE A 12 -32.41 15.08 3.02
C ILE A 12 -31.51 14.91 1.80
N GLU A 13 -32.01 15.12 0.58
CA GLU A 13 -31.23 15.09 -0.65
C GLU A 13 -30.07 16.09 -0.59
N LYS A 14 -30.32 17.33 -0.15
CA LYS A 14 -29.24 18.31 0.07
C LYS A 14 -28.22 17.87 1.11
N LEU A 15 -28.63 17.23 2.19
CA LEU A 15 -27.73 16.72 3.23
C LEU A 15 -26.92 15.52 2.75
N GLU A 16 -27.49 14.68 1.88
CA GLU A 16 -26.79 13.60 1.20
C GLU A 16 -25.75 14.14 0.21
N ASP A 17 -26.08 15.21 -0.51
CA ASP A 17 -25.13 15.92 -1.37
C ASP A 17 -23.98 16.56 -0.58
N LEU A 18 -24.25 17.09 0.62
CA LEU A 18 -23.21 17.60 1.51
C LEU A 18 -22.22 16.51 1.95
N LYS A 19 -22.64 15.25 2.08
CA LYS A 19 -21.69 14.13 2.35
C LYS A 19 -20.72 13.91 1.20
N ASN A 20 -21.08 14.35 -0.02
CA ASN A 20 -20.24 14.26 -1.21
C ASN A 20 -19.37 15.52 -1.41
N GLU A 21 -19.53 16.57 -0.60
CA GLU A 21 -18.60 17.69 -0.62
C GLU A 21 -17.19 17.22 -0.22
N HIS A 22 -16.19 17.75 -0.92
CA HIS A 22 -14.79 17.36 -0.74
C HIS A 22 -14.34 17.47 0.72
N SER A 23 -14.79 18.48 1.48
CA SER A 23 -14.40 18.64 2.89
C SER A 23 -14.85 17.48 3.77
N PHE A 24 -16.06 16.95 3.56
CA PHE A 24 -16.55 15.78 4.29
C PHE A 24 -15.88 14.50 3.79
N LEU A 25 -15.70 14.36 2.48
CA LEU A 25 -15.04 13.20 1.88
C LEU A 25 -13.60 13.06 2.39
N SER A 26 -12.83 14.15 2.47
CA SER A 26 -11.48 14.19 3.05
C SER A 26 -11.46 13.74 4.51
N LEU A 27 -12.45 14.16 5.32
CA LEU A 27 -12.56 13.75 6.72
C LEU A 27 -12.82 12.25 6.82
N TYR A 28 -13.79 11.73 6.06
CA TYR A 28 -14.10 10.29 6.05
C TYR A 28 -12.91 9.47 5.55
N GLN A 29 -12.21 9.94 4.52
CA GLN A 29 -10.97 9.31 4.03
C GLN A 29 -9.90 9.25 5.13
N THR A 30 -9.69 10.35 5.86
CA THR A 30 -8.68 10.40 6.92
C THR A 30 -9.00 9.42 8.04
N ILE A 31 -10.27 9.34 8.46
CA ILE A 31 -10.75 8.38 9.46
C ILE A 31 -10.55 6.95 8.96
N PHE A 32 -10.95 6.68 7.71
CA PHE A 32 -10.84 5.37 7.08
C PHE A 32 -9.40 4.87 7.04
N VAL A 33 -8.48 5.67 6.50
CA VAL A 33 -7.06 5.30 6.40
C VAL A 33 -6.43 5.13 7.79
N SER A 34 -6.77 6.00 8.75
CA SER A 34 -6.25 5.91 10.12
C SER A 34 -6.67 4.62 10.81
N ASN A 35 -7.93 4.20 10.65
CA ASN A 35 -8.42 2.94 11.19
C ASN A 35 -7.73 1.74 10.54
N ILE A 36 -7.55 1.73 9.22
CA ILE A 36 -6.80 0.66 8.54
C ILE A 36 -5.37 0.58 9.06
N LYS A 37 -4.65 1.71 9.14
CA LYS A 37 -3.28 1.76 9.70
C LYS A 37 -3.21 1.14 11.09
N LYS A 38 -4.14 1.52 11.98
CA LYS A 38 -4.22 0.98 13.33
C LYS A 38 -4.46 -0.54 13.33
N MET A 39 -5.49 -1.00 12.63
CA MET A 39 -5.86 -2.43 12.60
C MET A 39 -4.74 -3.30 11.99
N LEU A 40 -4.06 -2.81 10.94
CA LEU A 40 -2.90 -3.48 10.37
C LEU A 40 -1.73 -3.53 11.36
N GLY A 41 -1.47 -2.44 12.09
CA GLY A 41 -0.45 -2.40 13.15
C GLY A 41 -0.74 -3.37 14.30
N GLU A 42 -2.00 -3.53 14.67
CA GLU A 42 -2.47 -4.48 15.70
C GLU A 42 -2.68 -5.91 15.16
N ASN A 43 -2.45 -6.15 13.87
CA ASN A 43 -2.63 -7.43 13.19
C ASN A 43 -4.07 -8.00 13.30
N GLN A 44 -5.08 -7.13 13.31
CA GLN A 44 -6.52 -7.49 13.38
C GLN A 44 -7.11 -7.73 11.98
N LEU A 45 -6.63 -8.76 11.28
CA LEU A 45 -6.93 -8.95 9.86
C LEU A 45 -8.43 -9.17 9.56
N GLU A 46 -9.14 -9.91 10.40
CA GLU A 46 -10.59 -10.13 10.25
C GLU A 46 -11.39 -8.83 10.31
N MET A 47 -10.99 -7.90 11.19
CA MET A 47 -11.63 -6.58 11.29
C MET A 47 -11.34 -5.72 10.06
N VAL A 48 -10.14 -5.83 9.48
CA VAL A 48 -9.78 -5.07 8.27
C VAL A 48 -10.67 -5.44 7.10
N ASP A 49 -10.92 -6.74 6.89
CA ASP A 49 -11.73 -7.22 5.77
C ASP A 49 -13.16 -6.69 5.85
N ASN A 50 -13.82 -6.94 7.00
CA ASN A 50 -15.16 -6.42 7.28
C ASN A 50 -15.21 -4.88 7.20
N TYR A 51 -14.17 -4.19 7.67
CA TYR A 51 -14.12 -2.72 7.60
C TYR A 51 -14.05 -2.20 6.16
N ILE A 52 -13.28 -2.86 5.28
CA ILE A 52 -13.19 -2.52 3.86
C ILE A 52 -14.54 -2.76 3.17
N GLU A 53 -15.20 -3.88 3.44
CA GLU A 53 -16.51 -4.19 2.89
C GLU A 53 -17.56 -3.14 3.29
N ASN A 54 -17.61 -2.76 4.57
CA ASN A 54 -18.55 -1.76 5.08
C ASN A 54 -18.28 -0.33 4.56
N HIS A 55 -17.08 -0.06 4.04
CA HIS A 55 -16.71 1.25 3.48
C HIS A 55 -16.45 1.20 1.98
N PHE A 56 -17.00 0.19 1.28
CA PHE A 56 -16.85 0.06 -0.16
C PHE A 56 -17.27 1.32 -0.93
N ASP A 57 -18.35 1.98 -0.49
CA ASP A 57 -18.85 3.21 -1.11
C ASP A 57 -17.82 4.35 -1.06
N LEU A 58 -17.05 4.47 0.02
CA LEU A 58 -15.98 5.46 0.15
C LEU A 58 -14.86 5.17 -0.85
N ILE A 59 -14.50 3.89 -1.01
CA ILE A 59 -13.47 3.44 -1.95
C ILE A 59 -13.95 3.68 -3.39
N ALA A 60 -15.23 3.41 -3.69
CA ALA A 60 -15.83 3.68 -4.99
C ALA A 60 -15.82 5.19 -5.34
N LYS A 61 -15.96 6.04 -4.32
CA LYS A 61 -15.85 7.50 -4.43
C LYS A 61 -14.41 8.03 -4.44
N ALA A 62 -13.38 7.18 -4.43
CA ALA A 62 -11.98 7.62 -4.43
C ALA A 62 -11.60 8.45 -5.66
N SER A 63 -12.36 8.36 -6.77
CA SER A 63 -12.19 9.23 -7.94
C SER A 63 -12.57 10.68 -7.70
N LEU A 64 -13.38 10.97 -6.67
CA LEU A 64 -13.81 12.32 -6.29
C LEU A 64 -12.84 12.99 -5.29
N MET A 65 -11.90 12.22 -4.73
CA MET A 65 -10.88 12.71 -3.82
C MET A 65 -9.77 13.44 -4.57
N ASN A 66 -9.00 14.27 -3.87
CA ASN A 66 -7.78 14.79 -4.47
C ASN A 66 -6.76 13.67 -4.74
N PRO A 67 -5.75 13.89 -5.61
CA PRO A 67 -4.82 12.84 -6.01
C PRO A 67 -4.05 12.22 -4.84
N ALA A 68 -3.74 12.99 -3.79
CA ALA A 68 -3.01 12.49 -2.63
C ALA A 68 -3.87 11.54 -1.79
N GLU A 69 -5.09 11.96 -1.47
CA GLU A 69 -6.08 11.17 -0.72
C GLU A 69 -6.47 9.88 -1.45
N LYS A 70 -6.73 9.98 -2.76
CA LYS A 70 -7.00 8.81 -3.61
C LYS A 70 -5.84 7.82 -3.55
N SER A 71 -4.62 8.32 -3.73
CA SER A 71 -3.42 7.49 -3.76
C SER A 71 -3.19 6.78 -2.42
N GLU A 72 -3.35 7.50 -1.31
CA GLU A 72 -3.21 6.95 0.03
C GLU A 72 -4.29 5.90 0.32
N THR A 73 -5.56 6.19 0.00
CA THR A 73 -6.70 5.29 0.21
C THR A 73 -6.49 3.96 -0.51
N LEU A 74 -6.24 4.01 -1.82
CA LEU A 74 -6.02 2.82 -2.63
C LEU A 74 -4.77 2.06 -2.18
N PHE A 75 -3.73 2.77 -1.74
CA PHE A 75 -2.50 2.11 -1.28
C PHE A 75 -2.74 1.32 0.02
N TYR A 76 -3.48 1.87 0.98
CA TYR A 76 -3.83 1.14 2.21
C TYR A 76 -4.84 0.02 1.97
N VAL A 77 -5.73 0.13 0.97
CA VAL A 77 -6.55 -0.99 0.50
C VAL A 77 -5.67 -2.11 -0.07
N ALA A 78 -4.66 -1.77 -0.89
CA ALA A 78 -3.72 -2.76 -1.42
C ALA A 78 -2.91 -3.45 -0.31
N LEU A 79 -2.40 -2.69 0.67
CA LEU A 79 -1.70 -3.25 1.83
C LEU A 79 -2.60 -4.18 2.66
N SER A 80 -3.88 -3.82 2.81
CA SER A 80 -4.85 -4.66 3.50
C SER A 80 -5.05 -6.00 2.79
N ARG A 81 -5.27 -5.98 1.47
CA ARG A 81 -5.38 -7.18 0.64
C ARG A 81 -4.11 -8.04 0.69
N PHE A 82 -2.94 -7.41 0.66
CA PHE A 82 -1.67 -8.11 0.83
C PHE A 82 -1.60 -8.88 2.16
N ASN A 83 -1.98 -8.24 3.27
CA ASN A 83 -1.98 -8.87 4.59
C ASN A 83 -3.03 -9.98 4.71
N LEU A 84 -4.18 -9.82 4.06
CA LEU A 84 -5.22 -10.85 3.90
C LEU A 84 -4.84 -11.98 2.93
N LYS A 85 -3.63 -11.95 2.36
CA LYS A 85 -3.10 -12.90 1.38
C LYS A 85 -3.85 -12.90 0.03
N ASP A 86 -4.69 -11.90 -0.25
CA ASP A 86 -5.26 -11.65 -1.58
C ASP A 86 -4.25 -10.91 -2.48
N MET A 87 -3.27 -11.65 -2.98
CA MET A 87 -2.21 -11.09 -3.83
C MET A 87 -2.74 -10.59 -5.19
N LYS A 88 -3.79 -11.23 -5.73
CA LYS A 88 -4.38 -10.83 -7.01
C LYS A 88 -5.10 -9.49 -6.87
N GLY A 89 -5.90 -9.32 -5.82
CA GLY A 89 -6.58 -8.07 -5.54
C GLY A 89 -5.62 -6.96 -5.14
N ALA A 90 -4.54 -7.26 -4.41
CA ALA A 90 -3.49 -6.29 -4.10
C ALA A 90 -2.80 -5.81 -5.39
N ALA A 91 -2.38 -6.73 -6.27
CA ALA A 91 -1.74 -6.39 -7.54
C ALA A 91 -2.67 -5.56 -8.46
N LYS A 92 -3.98 -5.87 -8.49
CA LYS A 92 -4.95 -5.08 -9.26
C LYS A 92 -4.96 -3.62 -8.84
N VAL A 93 -5.06 -3.35 -7.52
CA VAL A 93 -5.12 -1.99 -6.97
C VAL A 93 -3.77 -1.27 -7.14
N LEU A 94 -2.64 -1.95 -6.92
CA LEU A 94 -1.32 -1.36 -7.10
C LEU A 94 -1.04 -1.02 -8.57
N ASN A 95 -1.47 -1.86 -9.50
CA ASN A 95 -1.35 -1.55 -10.92
C ASN A 95 -2.21 -0.34 -11.30
N GLU A 96 -3.42 -0.19 -10.76
CA GLU A 96 -4.22 1.04 -10.96
C GLU A 96 -3.45 2.29 -10.48
N LEU A 97 -2.85 2.21 -9.28
CA LEU A 97 -2.03 3.29 -8.73
C LEU A 97 -0.80 3.62 -9.57
N ILE A 98 -0.13 2.62 -10.14
CA ILE A 98 1.08 2.84 -10.96
C ILE A 98 0.77 3.59 -12.25
N HIS A 99 -0.43 3.39 -12.83
CA HIS A 99 -0.88 4.09 -14.02
C HIS A 99 -1.53 5.44 -13.71
N PHE A 100 -1.69 5.80 -12.43
CA PHE A 100 -2.24 7.09 -12.03
C PHE A 100 -1.16 8.19 -12.17
N HIS A 101 -1.38 9.13 -13.08
CA HIS A 101 -0.38 10.14 -13.44
C HIS A 101 -0.15 11.22 -12.38
N ASP A 102 -1.13 11.47 -11.50
CA ASP A 102 -1.12 12.58 -10.53
C ASP A 102 -0.63 12.17 -9.14
N LEU A 103 0.34 11.24 -9.07
CA LEU A 103 0.85 10.78 -7.79
C LEU A 103 1.53 11.91 -6.99
N PRO A 104 1.20 12.06 -5.70
CA PRO A 104 1.50 13.27 -4.93
C PRO A 104 2.99 13.50 -4.69
N ASN A 105 3.77 12.43 -4.51
CA ASN A 105 5.22 12.56 -4.34
C ASN A 105 5.99 11.32 -4.84
N ARG A 106 7.26 11.55 -5.23
CA ARG A 106 8.13 10.49 -5.77
C ARG A 106 8.45 9.38 -4.75
N HIS A 107 8.49 9.66 -3.45
CA HIS A 107 8.80 8.65 -2.43
C HIS A 107 7.66 7.62 -2.32
N MET A 108 6.42 8.10 -2.23
CA MET A 108 5.20 7.30 -2.23
C MET A 108 5.11 6.47 -3.49
N PHE A 109 5.41 7.04 -4.66
CA PHE A 109 5.40 6.28 -5.90
C PHE A 109 6.43 5.14 -5.92
N ARG A 110 7.64 5.37 -5.41
CA ARG A 110 8.64 4.31 -5.29
C ARG A 110 8.20 3.22 -4.31
N LEU A 111 7.58 3.60 -3.19
CA LEU A 111 7.05 2.64 -2.24
C LEU A 111 5.91 1.80 -2.85
N ILE A 112 4.95 2.41 -3.54
CA ILE A 112 3.90 1.70 -4.29
C ILE A 112 4.50 0.66 -5.23
N ARG A 113 5.53 1.05 -6.00
CA ARG A 113 6.21 0.15 -6.93
C ARG A 113 7.00 -0.96 -6.22
N LEU A 114 7.64 -0.65 -5.10
CA LEU A 114 8.36 -1.63 -4.29
C LEU A 114 7.39 -2.67 -3.73
N ILE A 115 6.25 -2.24 -3.17
CA ILE A 115 5.21 -3.14 -2.68
C ILE A 115 4.64 -3.96 -3.84
N ASN A 116 4.41 -3.38 -5.02
CA ASN A 116 3.94 -4.13 -6.18
C ASN A 116 4.93 -5.23 -6.59
N LEU A 117 6.23 -4.94 -6.58
CA LEU A 117 7.27 -5.96 -6.79
C LEU A 117 7.18 -7.07 -5.74
N ILE A 118 6.99 -6.74 -4.46
CA ILE A 118 6.81 -7.73 -3.39
C ILE A 118 5.55 -8.59 -3.65
N VAL A 119 4.43 -8.00 -4.07
CA VAL A 119 3.21 -8.76 -4.41
C VAL A 119 3.47 -9.73 -5.58
N HIS A 120 4.15 -9.26 -6.63
CA HIS A 120 4.53 -10.11 -7.76
C HIS A 120 5.54 -11.22 -7.38
N PHE A 121 6.41 -10.95 -6.40
CA PHE A 121 7.30 -11.96 -5.82
C PHE A 121 6.52 -13.06 -5.09
N GLU A 122 5.54 -12.69 -4.26
CA GLU A 122 4.66 -13.64 -3.56
C GLU A 122 3.86 -14.51 -4.53
N MET A 123 3.50 -13.95 -5.70
CA MET A 123 2.84 -14.70 -6.78
C MET A 123 3.79 -15.51 -7.67
N HIS A 124 5.11 -15.52 -7.39
CA HIS A 124 6.15 -16.12 -8.22
C HIS A 124 6.17 -15.61 -9.69
N ASN A 125 5.73 -14.37 -9.92
CA ASN A 125 5.76 -13.74 -11.24
C ASN A 125 7.13 -13.09 -11.48
N PHE A 126 8.16 -13.92 -11.71
CA PHE A 126 9.53 -13.47 -11.89
C PHE A 126 9.79 -12.69 -13.19
N VAL A 127 8.95 -12.89 -14.22
CA VAL A 127 9.02 -12.14 -15.47
C VAL A 127 8.71 -10.66 -15.23
N TYR A 128 7.67 -10.36 -14.43
CA TYR A 128 7.35 -8.99 -14.05
C TYR A 128 8.43 -8.36 -13.17
N LEU A 129 9.00 -9.14 -12.23
CA LEU A 129 10.05 -8.65 -11.33
C LEU A 129 11.24 -8.08 -12.08
N GLU A 130 11.70 -8.74 -13.15
CA GLU A 130 12.90 -8.31 -13.86
C GLU A 130 12.75 -6.91 -14.48
N SER A 131 11.61 -6.64 -15.14
CA SER A 131 11.34 -5.35 -15.77
C SER A 131 11.05 -4.26 -14.73
N GLY A 132 10.28 -4.59 -13.69
CA GLY A 132 9.92 -3.66 -12.63
C GLY A 132 11.12 -3.26 -11.76
N ILE A 133 12.01 -4.20 -11.41
CA ILE A 133 13.27 -3.92 -10.68
C ILE A 133 14.15 -2.96 -11.49
N ARG A 134 14.41 -3.26 -12.76
CA ARG A 134 15.23 -2.39 -13.63
C ARG A 134 14.66 -0.98 -13.71
N SER A 135 13.34 -0.86 -13.80
CA SER A 135 12.69 0.44 -13.82
C SER A 135 12.85 1.19 -12.50
N LEU A 136 12.71 0.52 -11.34
CA LEU A 136 12.80 1.20 -10.03
C LEU A 136 14.25 1.56 -9.67
N GLU A 137 15.23 0.70 -10.02
CA GLU A 137 16.66 1.00 -9.84
C GLU A 137 17.10 2.24 -10.61
N ARG A 138 16.60 2.46 -11.83
CA ARG A 138 16.89 3.68 -12.61
C ARG A 138 16.42 4.93 -11.88
N ASP A 139 15.23 4.89 -11.30
CA ASP A 139 14.67 6.03 -10.57
C ASP A 139 15.41 6.30 -9.26
N LEU A 140 15.85 5.25 -8.56
CA LEU A 140 16.64 5.37 -7.34
C LEU A 140 18.01 6.01 -7.62
N LYS A 141 18.67 5.65 -8.73
CA LYS A 141 19.97 6.24 -9.13
C LYS A 141 19.87 7.73 -9.43
N GLN A 142 18.73 8.19 -9.93
CA GLN A 142 18.47 9.61 -10.21
C GLN A 142 18.10 10.40 -8.95
N SER A 143 17.79 9.73 -7.84
CA SER A 143 17.35 10.36 -6.60
C SER A 143 18.48 10.53 -5.60
N LYS A 144 18.72 11.77 -5.15
CA LYS A 144 19.65 12.07 -4.06
C LYS A 144 19.18 11.56 -2.68
N ARG A 145 17.92 11.14 -2.56
CA ARG A 145 17.27 10.71 -1.30
C ARG A 145 16.53 9.38 -1.52
N SER A 146 17.27 8.35 -1.93
CA SER A 146 16.77 6.97 -1.93
C SER A 146 16.92 6.36 -0.54
N PHE A 147 15.97 5.53 -0.13
CA PHE A 147 16.08 4.76 1.10
C PHE A 147 16.99 3.55 0.85
N LEU A 148 17.83 3.23 1.83
CA LEU A 148 18.65 2.02 1.79
C LEU A 148 17.77 0.77 1.82
N THR A 149 16.64 0.82 2.51
CA THR A 149 15.64 -0.25 2.57
C THR A 149 15.18 -0.64 1.16
N GLU A 150 14.88 0.34 0.29
CA GLU A 150 14.49 0.09 -1.12
C GLU A 150 15.58 -0.71 -1.85
N GLN A 151 16.85 -0.35 -1.67
CA GLN A 151 17.99 -0.99 -2.33
C GLN A 151 18.22 -2.42 -1.84
N VAL A 152 18.12 -2.65 -0.53
CA VAL A 152 18.28 -3.96 0.11
C VAL A 152 17.21 -4.93 -0.43
N ILE A 153 15.95 -4.50 -0.44
CA ILE A 153 14.85 -5.32 -0.97
C ILE A 153 15.03 -5.61 -2.46
N LEU A 154 15.35 -4.61 -3.29
CA LEU A 154 15.56 -4.83 -4.73
C LEU A 154 16.70 -5.78 -5.03
N LYS A 155 17.81 -5.67 -4.28
CA LYS A 155 18.96 -6.59 -4.38
C LYS A 155 18.54 -8.02 -4.06
N MET A 156 17.73 -8.23 -3.03
CA MET A 156 17.20 -9.55 -2.67
C MET A 156 16.27 -10.09 -3.76
N LEU A 157 15.27 -9.31 -4.18
CA LEU A 157 14.30 -9.69 -5.21
C LEU A 157 14.96 -10.08 -6.54
N ARG A 158 16.05 -9.39 -6.91
CA ARG A 158 16.84 -9.71 -8.12
C ARG A 158 17.62 -11.02 -7.97
N LYS A 159 18.21 -11.27 -6.80
CA LYS A 159 19.09 -12.44 -6.57
C LYS A 159 18.32 -13.72 -6.31
N TYR A 160 17.12 -13.63 -5.73
CA TYR A 160 16.34 -14.79 -5.31
C TYR A 160 16.07 -15.80 -6.44
N PRO A 161 15.59 -15.39 -7.64
CA PRO A 161 15.29 -16.33 -8.72
C PRO A 161 16.55 -16.99 -9.30
N LEU A 162 17.68 -16.29 -9.25
CA LEU A 162 18.99 -16.76 -9.74
C LEU A 162 19.66 -17.76 -8.80
N THR A 163 19.19 -17.82 -7.54
CA THR A 163 19.78 -18.69 -6.53
C THR A 163 19.16 -20.08 -6.63
N LEU A 164 19.94 -21.08 -7.03
CA LEU A 164 19.43 -22.42 -7.35
C LEU A 164 19.19 -23.31 -6.13
N SER A 165 20.06 -23.24 -5.12
CA SER A 165 19.96 -24.13 -3.94
C SER A 165 19.06 -23.54 -2.85
N LYS A 166 18.32 -24.42 -2.15
CA LYS A 166 17.48 -24.01 -1.01
C LYS A 166 18.30 -23.38 0.11
N SER A 167 19.48 -23.93 0.40
CA SER A 167 20.38 -23.40 1.44
C SER A 167 20.91 -22.00 1.08
N SER A 168 21.27 -21.76 -0.18
CA SER A 168 21.70 -20.43 -0.63
C SER A 168 20.55 -19.43 -0.62
N ARG A 169 19.31 -19.83 -0.95
CA ARG A 169 18.13 -18.96 -0.83
C ARG A 169 17.87 -18.57 0.62
N LYS A 170 17.87 -19.54 1.53
CA LYS A 170 17.72 -19.27 2.97
C LYS A 170 18.77 -18.30 3.47
N LYS A 171 20.05 -18.52 3.13
CA LYS A 171 21.15 -17.61 3.48
C LYS A 171 20.96 -16.20 2.92
N LEU A 172 20.49 -16.07 1.68
CA LEU A 172 20.17 -14.77 1.08
C LEU A 172 19.09 -14.04 1.88
N LEU A 173 18.01 -14.73 2.27
CA LEU A 173 16.93 -14.16 3.06
C LEU A 173 17.39 -13.77 4.47
N GLU A 174 18.15 -14.63 5.15
CA GLU A 174 18.70 -14.35 6.49
C GLU A 174 19.63 -13.13 6.48
N LEU A 175 20.54 -13.02 5.51
CA LEU A 175 21.41 -11.85 5.37
C LEU A 175 20.61 -10.57 5.08
N THR A 176 19.58 -10.68 4.22
CA THR A 176 18.70 -9.54 3.93
C THR A 176 17.93 -9.11 5.17
N PHE A 177 17.46 -10.06 5.99
CA PHE A 177 16.76 -9.77 7.24
C PHE A 177 17.65 -9.03 8.23
N GLN A 178 18.91 -9.47 8.40
CA GLN A 178 19.88 -8.77 9.24
C GLN A 178 20.17 -7.34 8.76
N GLU A 179 20.32 -7.13 7.45
CA GLU A 179 20.48 -5.79 6.87
C GLU A 179 19.26 -4.90 7.20
N LEU A 180 18.03 -5.42 7.07
CA LEU A 180 16.79 -4.68 7.37
C LEU A 180 16.63 -4.35 8.86
N GLU A 181 16.96 -5.28 9.76
CA GLU A 181 16.90 -5.03 11.21
C GLU A 181 17.83 -3.88 11.64
N GLN A 182 19.01 -3.78 11.02
CA GLN A 182 19.93 -2.66 11.27
C GLN A 182 19.35 -1.34 10.77
N LEU A 183 18.72 -1.35 9.58
CA LEU A 183 18.09 -0.16 8.99
C LEU A 183 16.86 0.30 9.77
N LYS A 184 16.12 -0.58 10.44
CA LYS A 184 14.95 -0.23 11.24
C LYS A 184 15.25 0.78 12.35
N ASN A 185 16.48 0.79 12.87
CA ASN A 185 16.93 1.74 13.90
C ASN A 185 17.38 3.11 13.35
N ASN A 186 17.47 3.26 12.03
CA ASN A 186 17.82 4.52 11.40
C ASN A 186 16.59 5.44 11.30
N THR A 187 16.68 6.66 11.86
CA THR A 187 15.57 7.63 11.90
C THR A 187 15.00 7.97 10.53
N TYR A 188 15.84 8.00 9.48
CA TYR A 188 15.40 8.28 8.13
C TYR A 188 14.62 7.08 7.55
N GLU A 189 15.18 5.88 7.66
CA GLU A 189 14.60 4.65 7.10
C GLU A 189 13.32 4.21 7.81
N MET A 190 13.20 4.48 9.12
CA MET A 190 12.06 4.08 9.95
C MET A 190 10.70 4.52 9.37
N GLN A 191 10.67 5.60 8.59
CA GLN A 191 9.47 6.07 7.89
C GLN A 191 8.85 4.99 6.98
N LEU A 192 9.67 4.18 6.30
CA LEU A 192 9.17 3.08 5.48
C LEU A 192 8.65 1.92 6.34
N PHE A 193 9.31 1.65 7.46
CA PHE A 193 8.91 0.58 8.38
C PHE A 193 7.59 0.88 9.11
N HIS A 194 7.23 2.16 9.28
CA HIS A 194 5.90 2.55 9.78
C HIS A 194 4.76 2.24 8.79
N ILE A 195 5.08 2.10 7.51
CA ILE A 195 4.09 1.84 6.46
C ILE A 195 4.01 0.34 6.17
N PHE A 196 5.15 -0.35 6.12
CA PHE A 196 5.23 -1.77 5.83
C PHE A 196 6.35 -2.44 6.64
N ASP A 197 6.01 -3.50 7.39
CA ASP A 197 6.99 -4.25 8.16
C ASP A 197 7.75 -5.24 7.27
N PHE A 198 8.80 -4.74 6.61
CA PHE A 198 9.67 -5.55 5.76
C PHE A 198 10.34 -6.70 6.52
N CYS A 199 10.65 -6.52 7.82
CA CYS A 199 11.26 -7.56 8.65
C CYS A 199 10.27 -8.70 8.89
N LYS A 200 9.04 -8.39 9.29
CA LYS A 200 7.97 -9.39 9.48
C LYS A 200 7.71 -10.16 8.20
N TRP A 201 7.53 -9.45 7.07
CA TRP A 201 7.31 -10.08 5.77
C TRP A 201 8.44 -11.05 5.40
N LEU A 202 9.69 -10.62 5.54
CA LEU A 202 10.84 -11.45 5.15
C LEU A 202 11.02 -12.65 6.09
N LYS A 203 10.74 -12.49 7.38
CA LYS A 203 10.79 -13.56 8.38
C LYS A 203 9.81 -14.70 8.06
N GLU A 204 8.67 -14.41 7.44
CA GLU A 204 7.73 -15.44 6.95
C GLU A 204 8.31 -16.30 5.80
N LYS A 205 9.46 -15.92 5.22
CA LYS A 205 10.09 -16.62 4.09
C LYS A 205 11.33 -17.44 4.45
N ILE A 206 11.89 -17.24 5.66
CA ILE A 206 13.09 -17.93 6.18
C ILE A 206 12.72 -19.29 6.77
#